data_AF-A0A2R6FRD5-F1
#
_entry.id   AF-A0A2R6FRD5-F1
#
_cell.length_a   1.000
_cell.length_b   1.000
_cell.length_c   1.000
_cell.angle_alpha   90.00
_cell.angle_beta   90.00
_cell.angle_gamma   90.00
#
_symmetry.space_group_name_H-M   'P 1'
#
loop_
_entity.id
_entity.type
_entity.pdbx_description
1 polymer ?
#
loop_
_entity_poly.entity_id
_entity_poly.type
_entity_poly.pdbx_seq_one_letter_code
_entity_poly.pdbx_strand_id
1 'polypeptide(L)'
;MDEGTDAADLYPNRDADGPPVSRRGFVAGSAALGAAATAGCAGGDGEGGPDTETDAGTATPERRDAVLVFNTGDMTVSVVDAAAQEVVETTHVGFTSTFPSNQYTPDLVDSASESVWGNVDRGVRAFGPGRLDERARVDTGSGANWQELTPDGRHLLVSTREPAHTQYKVDADPDSDSFGEVLAELDRSEEGGRGDNDGPGPCDITVEPDGEYAFVPDLYGDTLTVLDVETFDITTQVEVDPREGEGGED
;
A
#
# COMPACT_ATOMS: atom_id res chain seq x y z
N MET A 1 -31.40 22.68 -18.19
CA MET A 1 -29.99 22.30 -18.42
C MET A 1 -29.62 21.50 -17.21
N ASP A 2 -29.23 20.26 -17.49
CA ASP A 2 -29.50 19.06 -16.72
C ASP A 2 -28.62 18.96 -15.47
N GLU A 3 -29.21 18.36 -14.43
CA GLU A 3 -28.64 18.13 -13.11
C GLU A 3 -27.57 17.02 -13.13
N GLY A 4 -26.53 17.19 -12.31
CA GLY A 4 -25.82 16.09 -11.65
C GLY A 4 -25.03 15.13 -12.53
N THR A 5 -23.75 15.43 -12.76
CA THR A 5 -22.74 14.36 -12.92
C THR A 5 -22.65 13.61 -11.60
N ASP A 6 -23.37 12.49 -11.56
CA ASP A 6 -23.43 11.54 -10.46
C ASP A 6 -22.00 11.09 -10.09
N ALA A 7 -21.63 11.17 -8.82
CA ALA A 7 -20.32 10.77 -8.29
C ALA A 7 -20.00 9.27 -8.47
N ALA A 8 -20.88 8.53 -9.15
CA ALA A 8 -20.76 7.12 -9.50
C ALA A 8 -19.72 6.85 -10.60
N ASP A 9 -19.39 7.84 -11.44
CA ASP A 9 -18.48 7.63 -12.59
C ASP A 9 -16.98 7.59 -12.23
N LEU A 10 -16.61 7.90 -10.98
CA LEU A 10 -15.21 7.88 -10.55
C LEU A 10 -14.78 6.58 -9.85
N TYR A 11 -15.72 5.72 -9.43
CA TYR A 11 -15.42 4.57 -8.56
C TYR A 11 -16.27 3.33 -8.89
N PRO A 12 -15.84 2.46 -9.83
CA PRO A 12 -16.64 1.35 -10.34
C PRO A 12 -16.86 0.16 -9.39
N ASN A 13 -16.31 0.16 -8.17
CA ASN A 13 -16.21 -1.03 -7.31
C ASN A 13 -17.03 -0.97 -6.01
N ARG A 14 -18.10 -0.18 -5.98
CA ARG A 14 -18.86 0.10 -4.74
C ARG A 14 -19.64 -1.11 -4.17
N ASP A 15 -19.85 -2.18 -4.93
CA ASP A 15 -20.90 -3.16 -4.63
C ASP A 15 -20.48 -4.66 -4.69
N ALA A 16 -19.36 -5.07 -4.07
CA ALA A 16 -19.09 -6.52 -3.95
C ALA A 16 -18.34 -6.94 -2.68
N ASP A 17 -19.07 -7.48 -1.69
CA ASP A 17 -18.48 -8.26 -0.60
C ASP A 17 -18.01 -9.63 -1.11
N GLY A 18 -16.69 -9.82 -1.27
CA GLY A 18 -16.12 -11.11 -1.65
C GLY A 18 -15.76 -12.04 -0.48
N PRO A 19 -15.51 -13.33 -0.76
CA PRO A 19 -15.39 -14.39 0.26
C PRO A 19 -14.09 -14.31 1.09
N PRO A 20 -14.06 -14.93 2.29
CA PRO A 20 -12.95 -14.81 3.23
C PRO A 20 -11.67 -15.56 2.81
N VAL A 21 -10.55 -15.00 3.27
CA VAL A 21 -9.14 -15.36 3.02
C VAL A 21 -8.79 -16.82 3.37
N SER A 22 -8.07 -17.52 2.49
CA SER A 22 -7.52 -18.86 2.74
C SER A 22 -6.19 -18.78 3.51
N ARG A 23 -6.12 -19.46 4.67
CA ARG A 23 -4.96 -19.48 5.57
C ARG A 23 -3.73 -20.23 5.05
N ARG A 24 -3.77 -20.81 3.85
CA ARG A 24 -2.70 -21.71 3.33
C ARG A 24 -1.62 -21.01 2.50
N GLY A 25 -1.85 -19.78 2.07
CA GLY A 25 -1.04 -19.13 1.06
C GLY A 25 0.37 -18.72 1.49
N PHE A 26 0.46 -18.05 2.64
CA PHE A 26 1.69 -17.36 3.02
C PHE A 26 2.84 -18.21 3.59
N VAL A 27 2.70 -19.55 3.59
CA VAL A 27 3.80 -20.48 3.94
C VAL A 27 4.12 -21.43 2.79
N ALA A 28 3.55 -21.24 1.60
CA ALA A 28 3.85 -22.10 0.45
C ALA A 28 5.17 -21.70 -0.23
N GLY A 29 6.27 -21.84 0.52
CA GLY A 29 7.54 -22.24 -0.08
C GLY A 29 7.29 -23.54 -0.85
N SER A 30 7.70 -23.53 -2.11
CA SER A 30 7.44 -24.55 -3.11
C SER A 30 7.94 -25.93 -2.65
N ALA A 31 7.08 -26.76 -2.08
CA ALA A 31 7.35 -28.19 -1.97
C ALA A 31 7.01 -28.85 -3.31
N ALA A 32 7.90 -28.71 -4.29
CA ALA A 32 7.97 -29.68 -5.37
C ALA A 32 8.52 -30.99 -4.78
N LEU A 33 7.64 -31.93 -4.44
CA LEU A 33 8.05 -33.32 -4.22
C LEU A 33 7.28 -34.23 -5.17
N GLY A 34 8.07 -34.88 -6.02
CA GLY A 34 7.64 -35.64 -7.16
C GLY A 34 6.82 -36.87 -6.80
N ALA A 35 6.04 -37.29 -7.79
CA ALA A 35 5.36 -38.56 -7.80
C ALA A 35 6.35 -39.72 -7.58
N ALA A 36 6.06 -40.57 -6.61
CA ALA A 36 6.45 -41.97 -6.63
C ALA A 36 5.23 -42.81 -6.22
N ALA A 37 4.51 -43.31 -7.22
CA ALA A 37 3.56 -44.39 -7.04
C ALA A 37 4.33 -45.71 -6.85
N THR A 38 4.12 -46.43 -5.75
CA THR A 38 4.09 -47.89 -5.79
C THR A 38 3.03 -48.42 -4.80
N ALA A 39 2.23 -49.34 -5.32
CA ALA A 39 1.22 -50.09 -4.58
C ALA A 39 1.86 -51.04 -3.55
N GLY A 40 1.18 -51.29 -2.43
CA GLY A 40 1.57 -52.33 -1.49
C GLY A 40 0.44 -52.66 -0.53
N CYS A 41 -0.10 -53.87 -0.66
CA CYS A 41 -1.23 -54.41 0.07
C CYS A 41 -1.03 -54.46 1.59
N ALA A 42 -2.11 -54.28 2.35
CA ALA A 42 -2.14 -54.56 3.77
C ALA A 42 -1.92 -56.06 4.04
N GLY A 43 -0.93 -56.37 4.89
CA GLY A 43 -0.76 -57.70 5.48
C GLY A 43 0.52 -57.83 6.30
N GLY A 44 0.37 -58.15 7.58
CA GLY A 44 1.34 -58.94 8.36
C GLY A 44 2.19 -58.19 9.38
N ASP A 45 2.03 -58.56 10.64
CA ASP A 45 2.83 -58.23 11.82
C ASP A 45 4.31 -58.67 11.68
N GLY A 46 5.26 -57.93 12.27
CA GLY A 46 6.65 -58.38 12.44
C GLY A 46 7.66 -57.31 12.88
N GLU A 47 8.28 -57.56 14.03
CA GLU A 47 9.37 -56.83 14.69
C GLU A 47 10.65 -56.55 13.85
N GLY A 48 11.31 -55.40 14.12
CA GLY A 48 12.77 -55.33 14.31
C GLY A 48 13.67 -54.55 13.31
N GLY A 49 13.95 -53.26 13.62
CA GLY A 49 15.16 -52.46 13.28
C GLY A 49 15.49 -52.15 11.80
N PRO A 50 16.36 -51.15 11.48
CA PRO A 50 17.20 -50.29 12.32
C PRO A 50 16.83 -48.80 12.27
N ASP A 51 17.38 -48.02 13.20
CA ASP A 51 17.27 -46.56 13.28
C ASP A 51 17.75 -45.90 11.99
N THR A 52 16.80 -45.47 11.17
CA THR A 52 17.05 -44.51 10.10
C THR A 52 16.61 -43.17 10.67
N GLU A 53 17.54 -42.42 11.25
CA GLU A 53 17.36 -40.98 11.41
C GLU A 53 17.19 -40.40 9.99
N THR A 54 15.95 -40.34 9.53
CA THR A 54 15.58 -39.36 8.52
C THR A 54 15.65 -38.02 9.22
N ASP A 55 16.81 -37.40 9.16
CA ASP A 55 16.95 -35.95 9.27
C ASP A 55 16.17 -35.35 8.10
N ALA A 56 14.84 -35.36 8.22
CA ALA A 56 13.96 -34.52 7.45
C ALA A 56 14.16 -33.12 8.02
N GLY A 57 15.32 -32.54 7.74
CA GLY A 57 15.54 -31.12 7.88
C GLY A 57 14.43 -30.46 7.09
N THR A 58 13.44 -29.93 7.79
CA THR A 58 12.42 -29.08 7.23
C THR A 58 13.16 -28.02 6.45
N ALA A 59 13.15 -28.13 5.12
CA ALA A 59 13.74 -27.15 4.24
C ALA A 59 13.19 -25.80 4.68
N THR A 60 14.05 -24.95 5.23
CA THR A 60 13.65 -23.61 5.59
C THR A 60 13.23 -22.97 4.27
N PRO A 61 11.97 -22.51 4.12
CA PRO A 61 11.52 -21.98 2.86
C PRO A 61 12.49 -20.87 2.44
N GLU A 62 12.99 -20.95 1.22
CA GLU A 62 13.87 -19.92 0.67
C GLU A 62 13.10 -18.60 0.69
N ARG A 63 13.71 -17.59 1.31
CA ARG A 63 13.18 -16.23 1.35
C ARG A 63 13.41 -15.63 -0.03
N ARG A 64 12.33 -15.27 -0.73
CA ARG A 64 12.37 -14.69 -2.08
C ARG A 64 11.74 -13.32 -2.07
N ASP A 65 12.34 -12.42 -2.83
CA ASP A 65 11.81 -11.07 -3.01
C ASP A 65 10.48 -11.17 -3.78
N ALA A 66 9.49 -10.42 -3.31
CA ALA A 66 8.15 -10.45 -3.88
C ALA A 66 7.64 -9.04 -4.15
N VAL A 67 6.84 -8.92 -5.21
CA VAL A 67 6.07 -7.71 -5.52
C VAL A 67 4.61 -7.97 -5.18
N LEU A 68 4.00 -7.06 -4.41
CA LEU A 68 2.57 -7.07 -4.13
C LEU A 68 1.84 -6.25 -5.19
N VAL A 69 0.91 -6.87 -5.89
CA VAL A 69 0.10 -6.23 -6.93
C VAL A 69 -1.35 -6.20 -6.47
N PHE A 70 -1.87 -5.00 -6.22
CA PHE A 70 -3.27 -4.80 -5.86
C PHE A 70 -4.13 -4.77 -7.13
N ASN A 71 -4.95 -5.80 -7.31
CA ASN A 71 -5.92 -5.87 -8.41
C ASN A 71 -7.20 -5.16 -7.95
N THR A 72 -7.19 -3.83 -7.96
CA THR A 72 -8.20 -2.96 -7.35
C THR A 72 -9.65 -3.33 -7.70
N GLY A 73 -9.93 -3.64 -8.98
CA GLY A 73 -11.25 -4.04 -9.45
C GLY A 73 -11.76 -5.35 -8.83
N ASP A 74 -10.85 -6.29 -8.61
CA ASP A 74 -11.18 -7.64 -8.17
C ASP A 74 -11.07 -7.81 -6.65
N MET A 75 -10.65 -6.77 -5.91
CA MET A 75 -10.38 -6.81 -4.47
C MET A 75 -9.43 -7.96 -4.08
N THR A 76 -8.45 -8.22 -4.94
CA THR A 76 -7.42 -9.22 -4.67
C THR A 76 -6.03 -8.60 -4.67
N VAL A 77 -5.10 -9.25 -3.97
CA VAL A 77 -3.67 -8.96 -4.04
C VAL A 77 -2.95 -10.18 -4.60
N SER A 78 -2.16 -9.97 -5.64
CA SER A 78 -1.26 -10.98 -6.20
C SER A 78 0.14 -10.81 -5.63
N VAL A 79 0.74 -11.92 -5.20
CA VAL A 79 2.16 -12.00 -4.81
C VAL A 79 2.93 -12.51 -6.02
N VAL A 80 3.83 -11.70 -6.54
CA VAL A 80 4.68 -12.04 -7.70
C VAL A 80 6.09 -12.30 -7.21
N ASP A 81 6.64 -13.46 -7.53
CA ASP A 81 8.08 -13.73 -7.32
C ASP A 81 8.88 -12.84 -8.27
N ALA A 82 9.70 -11.95 -7.72
CA ALA A 82 10.38 -10.93 -8.50
C ALA A 82 11.46 -11.52 -9.43
N ALA A 83 12.09 -12.63 -9.03
CA ALA A 83 13.16 -13.28 -9.78
C ALA A 83 12.59 -14.16 -10.90
N ALA A 84 11.55 -14.94 -10.60
CA ALA A 84 10.88 -15.79 -11.58
C ALA A 84 9.91 -15.02 -12.49
N GLN A 85 9.46 -13.84 -12.06
CA GLN A 85 8.43 -13.03 -12.73
C GLN A 85 7.11 -13.77 -12.89
N GLU A 86 6.73 -14.55 -11.87
CA GLU A 86 5.54 -15.40 -11.87
C GLU A 86 4.63 -15.08 -10.68
N VAL A 87 3.32 -15.15 -10.90
CA VAL A 87 2.32 -15.03 -9.82
C VAL A 87 2.38 -16.30 -8.97
N VAL A 88 2.74 -16.15 -7.70
CA VAL A 88 2.79 -17.25 -6.71
C VAL A 88 1.42 -17.50 -6.11
N GLU A 89 0.70 -16.42 -5.79
CA GLU A 89 -0.60 -16.47 -5.14
C GLU A 89 -1.43 -15.24 -5.51
N THR A 90 -2.76 -15.41 -5.56
CA THR A 90 -3.72 -14.30 -5.58
C THR A 90 -4.75 -14.54 -4.47
N THR A 91 -4.89 -13.56 -3.58
CA THR A 91 -5.77 -13.65 -2.42
C THR A 91 -6.76 -12.50 -2.39
N HIS A 92 -8.02 -12.80 -2.13
CA HIS A 92 -9.07 -11.80 -1.93
C HIS A 92 -8.91 -11.13 -0.56
N VAL A 93 -8.85 -9.81 -0.54
CA VAL A 93 -8.56 -9.02 0.66
C VAL A 93 -9.78 -8.29 1.23
N GLY A 94 -10.90 -8.25 0.50
CA GLY A 94 -12.16 -7.68 1.00
C GLY A 94 -12.16 -6.15 1.10
N PHE A 95 -11.18 -5.50 0.47
CA PHE A 95 -11.12 -4.06 0.31
C PHE A 95 -10.51 -3.73 -1.05
N THR A 96 -10.76 -2.53 -1.54
CA THR A 96 -10.10 -1.98 -2.71
C THR A 96 -8.89 -1.16 -2.26
N SER A 97 -7.69 -1.47 -2.76
CA SER A 97 -6.63 -0.46 -2.77
C SER A 97 -6.89 0.44 -3.96
N THR A 98 -7.37 1.65 -3.72
CA THR A 98 -7.84 2.56 -4.77
C THR A 98 -6.69 3.37 -5.33
N PHE A 99 -6.79 3.74 -6.63
CA PHE A 99 -6.05 4.91 -7.13
C PHE A 99 -6.24 6.05 -6.12
N PRO A 100 -5.17 6.74 -5.70
CA PRO A 100 -3.96 6.91 -6.49
C PRO A 100 -2.66 6.24 -6.06
N SER A 101 -2.50 5.67 -4.86
CA SER A 101 -1.17 5.17 -4.49
C SER A 101 -1.14 3.98 -3.52
N ASN A 102 -0.25 3.03 -3.81
CA ASN A 102 0.35 2.14 -2.81
C ASN A 102 1.70 2.76 -2.42
N GLN A 103 2.09 2.60 -1.17
CA GLN A 103 3.29 3.23 -0.62
C GLN A 103 4.56 2.91 -1.43
N TYR A 104 5.37 3.93 -1.70
CA TYR A 104 6.77 3.74 -2.07
C TYR A 104 7.61 3.46 -0.81
N THR A 105 8.40 2.39 -0.84
CA THR A 105 9.36 2.06 0.22
C THR A 105 10.76 2.32 -0.35
N PRO A 106 11.61 3.12 0.33
CA PRO A 106 12.97 3.35 -0.16
C PRO A 106 13.83 2.07 -0.12
N ASP A 107 13.55 1.19 0.84
CA ASP A 107 14.21 -0.10 1.04
C ASP A 107 13.23 -1.27 1.01
N LEU A 108 13.75 -2.49 0.85
CA LEU A 108 12.93 -3.71 0.87
C LEU A 108 12.31 -3.92 2.26
N VAL A 109 11.00 -4.16 2.30
CA VAL A 109 10.32 -4.64 3.50
C VAL A 109 10.76 -6.07 3.79
N ASP A 110 11.65 -6.26 4.76
CA ASP A 110 12.31 -7.54 5.03
C ASP A 110 11.99 -8.12 6.42
N SER A 111 11.26 -7.36 7.24
CA SER A 111 10.80 -7.79 8.57
C SER A 111 9.29 -8.01 8.62
N ALA A 112 8.88 -8.96 9.48
CA ALA A 112 7.46 -9.18 9.77
C ALA A 112 6.85 -8.05 10.62
N SER A 113 7.66 -7.24 11.32
CA SER A 113 7.20 -6.09 12.10
C SER A 113 6.89 -4.87 11.24
N GLU A 114 7.61 -4.69 10.13
CA GLU A 114 7.39 -3.61 9.16
C GLU A 114 6.05 -3.74 8.46
N SER A 115 5.52 -2.62 7.96
CA SER A 115 4.21 -2.56 7.33
C SER A 115 4.28 -2.06 5.89
N VAL A 116 3.34 -2.52 5.08
CA VAL A 116 3.04 -1.94 3.76
C VAL A 116 1.80 -1.08 3.91
N TRP A 117 1.87 0.17 3.48
CA TRP A 117 0.75 1.09 3.52
C TRP A 117 0.01 1.13 2.18
N GLY A 118 -1.32 1.26 2.23
CA GLY A 118 -2.17 1.39 1.03
C GLY A 118 -3.29 2.41 1.21
N ASN A 119 -3.65 3.10 0.12
CA ASN A 119 -4.86 3.90 0.04
C ASN A 119 -6.10 2.99 0.02
N VAL A 120 -6.93 3.06 1.05
CA VAL A 120 -8.12 2.21 1.19
C VAL A 120 -9.29 3.01 1.75
N ASP A 121 -10.44 2.90 1.08
CA ASP A 121 -11.67 3.64 1.38
C ASP A 121 -11.48 5.17 1.36
N ARG A 122 -11.51 5.81 2.53
CA ARG A 122 -11.36 7.25 2.72
C ARG A 122 -10.12 7.59 3.55
N GLY A 123 -9.07 6.79 3.40
CA GLY A 123 -7.83 7.01 4.13
C GLY A 123 -6.77 5.98 3.81
N VAL A 124 -5.90 5.72 4.78
CA VAL A 124 -4.72 4.86 4.63
C VAL A 124 -4.75 3.73 5.65
N ARG A 125 -4.23 2.56 5.25
CA ARG A 125 -4.14 1.38 6.11
C ARG A 125 -2.75 0.77 6.07
N ALA A 126 -2.28 0.32 7.22
CA ALA A 126 -1.05 -0.47 7.35
C ALA A 126 -1.40 -1.96 7.33
N PHE A 127 -0.63 -2.73 6.56
CA PHE A 127 -0.78 -4.16 6.45
C PHE A 127 0.52 -4.90 6.76
N GLY A 128 0.40 -6.10 7.32
CA GLY A 128 1.54 -6.99 7.42
C GLY A 128 2.01 -7.51 6.06
N PRO A 129 3.31 -7.40 5.71
CA PRO A 129 3.84 -7.81 4.41
C PRO A 129 3.65 -9.30 4.15
N GLY A 130 3.48 -10.08 5.23
CA GLY A 130 3.37 -11.52 5.23
C GLY A 130 1.97 -12.11 5.35
N ARG A 131 0.91 -11.36 5.63
CA ARG A 131 -0.48 -11.92 5.66
C ARG A 131 -1.53 -10.92 5.24
N LEU A 132 -1.12 -9.68 5.00
CA LEU A 132 -1.98 -8.53 4.77
C LEU A 132 -3.02 -8.34 5.88
N ASP A 133 -2.68 -8.73 7.11
CA ASP A 133 -3.47 -8.39 8.29
C ASP A 133 -3.39 -6.87 8.52
N GLU A 134 -4.54 -6.23 8.71
CA GLU A 134 -4.63 -4.80 9.01
C GLU A 134 -4.05 -4.53 10.41
N ARG A 135 -3.14 -3.56 10.51
CA ARG A 135 -2.48 -3.16 11.74
C ARG A 135 -2.88 -1.78 12.24
N ALA A 136 -3.09 -0.88 11.30
CA ALA A 136 -3.53 0.48 11.56
C ALA A 136 -4.43 0.97 10.44
N ARG A 137 -5.27 1.95 10.77
CA ARG A 137 -6.13 2.67 9.85
C ARG A 137 -6.23 4.12 10.28
N VAL A 138 -6.05 5.02 9.32
CA VAL A 138 -6.30 6.46 9.48
C VAL A 138 -7.38 6.86 8.49
N ASP A 139 -8.45 7.48 8.98
CA ASP A 139 -9.46 8.14 8.13
C ASP A 139 -8.98 9.56 7.84
N THR A 140 -8.74 9.85 6.56
CA THR A 140 -8.27 11.17 6.11
C THR A 140 -9.40 12.03 5.58
N GLY A 141 -10.62 11.48 5.49
CA GLY A 141 -11.73 12.13 4.81
C GLY A 141 -11.53 12.25 3.30
N SER A 142 -10.61 11.52 2.68
CA SER A 142 -10.40 11.53 1.23
C SER A 142 -10.21 10.12 0.67
N GLY A 143 -10.79 9.84 -0.50
CA GLY A 143 -10.48 8.61 -1.24
C GLY A 143 -9.19 8.69 -2.05
N ALA A 144 -8.58 9.88 -2.11
CA ALA A 144 -7.37 10.15 -2.87
C ALA A 144 -6.23 10.50 -1.91
N ASN A 145 -5.47 9.47 -1.55
CA ASN A 145 -4.34 9.56 -0.63
C ASN A 145 -3.06 9.09 -1.34
N TRP A 146 -2.06 9.96 -1.37
CA TRP A 146 -0.68 9.63 -1.74
C TRP A 146 0.17 9.63 -0.50
N GLN A 147 1.11 8.70 -0.41
CA GLN A 147 1.79 8.44 0.84
C GLN A 147 3.21 7.95 0.63
N GLU A 148 4.09 8.34 1.54
CA GLU A 148 5.48 7.91 1.55
C GLU A 148 6.01 7.81 2.98
N LEU A 149 6.84 6.79 3.21
CA LEU A 149 7.56 6.68 4.47
C LEU A 149 8.78 7.60 4.46
N THR A 150 9.05 8.22 5.60
CA THR A 150 10.35 8.83 5.82
C THR A 150 11.46 7.78 5.70
N PRO A 151 12.69 8.16 5.27
CA PRO A 151 13.80 7.22 5.10
C PRO A 151 14.15 6.41 6.36
N ASP A 152 13.87 6.94 7.55
CA ASP A 152 14.05 6.26 8.83
C ASP A 152 12.91 5.30 9.20
N GLY A 153 11.86 5.23 8.39
CA GLY A 153 10.68 4.38 8.57
C GLY A 153 9.72 4.82 9.69
N ARG A 154 10.01 5.93 10.39
CA ARG A 154 9.26 6.31 11.60
C ARG A 154 7.97 7.06 11.33
N HIS A 155 7.83 7.69 10.16
CA HIS A 155 6.67 8.48 9.83
C HIS A 155 6.15 8.16 8.42
N LEU A 156 4.84 8.05 8.29
CA LEU A 156 4.17 8.08 6.99
C LEU A 156 3.63 9.49 6.76
N LEU A 157 4.06 10.14 5.69
CA LEU A 157 3.47 11.39 5.24
C LEU A 157 2.38 11.08 4.23
N VAL A 158 1.22 11.72 4.35
CA VAL A 158 0.07 11.49 3.48
C VAL A 158 -0.42 12.81 2.89
N SER A 159 -0.35 12.94 1.57
CA SER A 159 -1.02 14.00 0.80
C SER A 159 -2.44 13.59 0.47
N THR A 160 -3.41 14.40 0.91
CA THR A 160 -4.83 14.07 0.75
C THR A 160 -5.52 15.10 -0.11
N ARG A 161 -6.13 14.61 -1.18
CA ARG A 161 -6.89 15.43 -2.11
C ARG A 161 -8.25 15.80 -1.55
N GLU A 162 -9.05 16.46 -2.37
CA GLU A 162 -10.45 16.75 -2.11
C GLU A 162 -11.20 15.55 -1.48
N PRO A 163 -12.14 15.82 -0.56
CA PRO A 163 -12.49 17.14 -0.03
C PRO A 163 -11.56 17.64 1.09
N ALA A 164 -10.53 16.88 1.46
CA ALA A 164 -9.72 17.16 2.65
C ALA A 164 -8.72 18.29 2.42
N HIS A 165 -7.92 18.21 1.35
CA HIS A 165 -6.81 19.14 1.10
C HIS A 165 -5.84 19.23 2.30
N THR A 166 -5.53 18.11 2.92
CA THR A 166 -4.79 18.05 4.18
C THR A 166 -3.53 17.20 4.01
N GLN A 167 -2.43 17.62 4.63
CA GLN A 167 -1.27 16.75 4.83
C GLN A 167 -1.35 16.10 6.20
N TYR A 168 -1.08 14.80 6.29
CA TYR A 168 -1.01 14.08 7.57
C TYR A 168 0.41 13.55 7.80
N LYS A 169 0.87 13.60 9.05
CA LYS A 169 2.03 12.87 9.53
C LYS A 169 1.55 11.79 10.49
N VAL A 170 1.72 10.53 10.12
CA VAL A 170 1.26 9.37 10.89
C VAL A 170 2.48 8.66 11.48
N ASP A 171 2.36 8.17 12.70
CA ASP A 171 3.36 7.30 13.32
C ASP A 171 3.42 5.95 12.59
N ALA A 172 4.58 5.62 12.03
CA ALA A 172 4.80 4.38 11.30
C ALA A 172 5.88 3.49 11.92
N ASP A 173 6.42 3.89 13.08
CA ASP A 173 7.42 3.09 13.80
C ASP A 173 6.74 1.84 14.40
N PRO A 174 7.07 0.62 13.94
CA PRO A 174 6.43 -0.60 14.43
C PRO A 174 6.73 -0.91 15.91
N ASP A 175 7.74 -0.27 16.49
CA ASP A 175 8.09 -0.39 17.91
C ASP A 175 7.43 0.69 18.78
N SER A 176 6.70 1.64 18.17
CA SER A 176 5.99 2.70 18.87
C SER A 176 4.66 2.24 19.45
N ASP A 177 4.37 2.67 20.69
CA ASP A 177 3.07 2.46 21.33
C ASP A 177 1.93 3.24 20.63
N SER A 178 2.27 4.27 19.84
CA SER A 178 1.34 5.09 19.06
C SER A 178 1.31 4.74 17.57
N PHE A 179 1.82 3.57 17.16
CA PHE A 179 1.81 3.14 15.76
C PHE A 179 0.41 3.30 15.13
N GLY A 180 0.34 4.05 14.04
CA GLY A 180 -0.89 4.37 13.32
C GLY A 180 -1.65 5.60 13.80
N GLU A 181 -1.17 6.31 14.83
CA GLU A 181 -1.76 7.58 15.27
C GLU A 181 -1.32 8.75 14.37
N VAL A 182 -2.24 9.71 14.16
CA VAL A 182 -1.93 10.98 13.49
C VAL A 182 -1.17 11.88 14.47
N LEU A 183 0.07 12.21 14.14
CA LEU A 183 0.96 13.04 14.95
C LEU A 183 0.79 14.52 14.62
N ALA A 184 0.50 14.85 13.35
CA ALA A 184 0.27 16.22 12.91
C ALA A 184 -0.63 16.25 11.66
N GLU A 185 -1.35 17.36 11.51
CA GLU A 185 -2.22 17.67 10.38
C GLU A 185 -1.93 19.09 9.91
N LEU A 186 -1.92 19.29 8.60
CA LEU A 186 -1.80 20.59 7.97
C LEU A 186 -2.95 20.75 6.97
N ASP A 187 -3.99 21.46 7.38
CA ASP A 187 -5.13 21.82 6.54
C ASP A 187 -4.72 22.92 5.55
N ARG A 188 -4.85 22.62 4.25
CA ARG A 188 -4.47 23.50 3.15
C ARG A 188 -5.67 23.96 2.34
N SER A 189 -6.89 23.69 2.78
CA SER A 189 -8.11 24.07 2.06
C SER A 189 -8.20 25.58 1.78
N GLU A 190 -7.70 26.41 2.68
CA GLU A 190 -7.72 27.88 2.54
C GLU A 190 -6.75 28.43 1.47
N GLU A 191 -5.83 27.62 0.94
CA GLU A 191 -4.90 28.07 -0.12
C GLU A 191 -5.61 28.30 -1.47
N GLY A 192 -6.80 27.70 -1.64
CA GLY A 192 -7.57 27.77 -2.88
C GLY A 192 -6.93 27.02 -4.05
N GLY A 193 -7.48 27.19 -5.24
CA GLY A 193 -7.01 26.51 -6.44
C GLY A 193 -7.91 26.78 -7.65
N ARG A 194 -7.49 26.31 -8.82
CA ARG A 194 -8.28 26.39 -10.05
C ARG A 194 -9.30 25.26 -10.15
N GLY A 195 -10.44 25.53 -10.80
CA GLY A 195 -11.42 24.49 -11.11
C GLY A 195 -12.17 23.94 -9.90
N ASP A 196 -12.39 24.82 -8.91
CA ASP A 196 -13.43 24.77 -7.85
C ASP A 196 -13.61 23.46 -7.09
N ASN A 197 -12.50 22.75 -6.89
CA ASN A 197 -12.42 21.63 -5.99
C ASN A 197 -11.51 22.07 -4.83
N ASP A 198 -12.13 22.91 -3.99
CA ASP A 198 -11.63 24.12 -3.32
C ASP A 198 -10.51 23.94 -2.27
N GLY A 199 -9.34 23.61 -2.79
CA GLY A 199 -8.03 23.73 -2.16
C GLY A 199 -6.95 23.46 -3.22
N PRO A 200 -5.68 23.34 -2.82
CA PRO A 200 -4.55 23.23 -3.75
C PRO A 200 -4.51 21.88 -4.48
N GLY A 201 -5.32 20.91 -4.04
CA GLY A 201 -5.37 19.55 -4.58
C GLY A 201 -4.02 18.82 -4.51
N PRO A 202 -3.47 18.54 -3.30
CA PRO A 202 -2.24 17.78 -3.15
C PRO A 202 -2.32 16.44 -3.87
N CYS A 203 -1.42 16.21 -4.84
CA CYS A 203 -1.53 15.10 -5.79
C CYS A 203 -0.40 14.08 -5.69
N ASP A 204 0.64 14.32 -4.88
CA ASP A 204 1.63 13.32 -4.53
C ASP A 204 2.40 13.78 -3.29
N ILE A 205 3.33 12.97 -2.81
CA ILE A 205 4.38 13.41 -1.89
C ILE A 205 5.69 12.68 -2.20
N THR A 206 6.81 13.41 -2.15
CA THR A 206 8.16 12.83 -2.24
C THR A 206 9.02 13.34 -1.08
N VAL A 207 9.60 12.47 -0.27
CA VAL A 207 10.50 12.78 0.84
C VAL A 207 11.94 12.77 0.35
N GLU A 208 12.71 13.78 0.73
CA GLU A 208 14.14 13.86 0.41
C GLU A 208 14.90 12.68 1.08
N PRO A 209 15.99 12.14 0.48
CA PRO A 209 16.71 10.99 1.05
C PRO A 209 17.26 11.18 2.47
N ASP A 210 17.50 12.41 2.91
CA ASP A 210 17.89 12.73 4.30
C ASP A 210 16.70 12.89 5.25
N GLY A 211 15.47 12.92 4.72
CA GLY A 211 14.24 13.06 5.46
C GLY A 211 13.94 14.47 5.96
N GLU A 212 14.69 15.49 5.55
CA GLU A 212 14.50 16.87 6.05
C GLU A 212 13.28 17.54 5.42
N TYR A 213 13.10 17.37 4.10
CA TYR A 213 12.01 17.99 3.35
C TYR A 213 11.13 16.98 2.62
N ALA A 214 9.87 17.39 2.38
CA ALA A 214 8.96 16.69 1.50
C ALA A 214 8.39 17.65 0.43
N PHE A 215 8.14 17.12 -0.76
CA PHE A 215 7.71 17.85 -1.95
C PHE A 215 6.31 17.40 -2.36
N VAL A 216 5.39 18.34 -2.48
CA VAL A 216 3.96 18.10 -2.71
C VAL A 216 3.53 18.88 -3.95
N PRO A 217 3.32 18.21 -5.09
CA PRO A 217 2.75 18.87 -6.26
C PRO A 217 1.25 19.11 -6.05
N ASP A 218 0.84 20.36 -6.24
CA ASP A 218 -0.53 20.81 -6.06
C ASP A 218 -1.22 20.92 -7.42
N LEU A 219 -2.14 19.99 -7.69
CA LEU A 219 -2.77 19.84 -9.00
C LEU A 219 -3.70 21.01 -9.34
N TYR A 220 -4.25 21.68 -8.33
CA TYR A 220 -5.10 22.85 -8.49
C TYR A 220 -4.44 24.15 -8.04
N GLY A 221 -3.45 24.07 -7.16
CA GLY A 221 -2.70 25.22 -6.67
C GLY A 221 -1.63 25.74 -7.64
N ASP A 222 -1.34 25.01 -8.73
CA ASP A 222 -0.27 25.31 -9.69
C ASP A 222 1.08 25.58 -8.98
N THR A 223 1.34 24.84 -7.91
CA THR A 223 2.52 24.98 -7.06
C THR A 223 3.18 23.64 -6.78
N LEU A 224 4.48 23.70 -6.48
CA LEU A 224 5.20 22.66 -5.76
C LEU A 224 5.40 23.16 -4.33
N THR A 225 4.68 22.58 -3.39
CA THR A 225 4.78 22.91 -1.97
C THR A 225 5.89 22.09 -1.31
N VAL A 226 6.76 22.77 -0.57
CA VAL A 226 7.85 22.15 0.19
C VAL A 226 7.50 22.20 1.67
N LEU A 227 7.54 21.05 2.32
CA LEU A 227 7.28 20.87 3.74
C LEU A 227 8.60 20.60 4.47
N ASP A 228 8.78 21.18 5.65
CA ASP A 228 9.74 20.68 6.64
C ASP A 228 9.12 19.45 7.32
N VAL A 229 9.82 18.31 7.29
CA VAL A 229 9.28 17.05 7.83
C VAL A 229 9.29 17.04 9.35
N GLU A 230 10.25 17.70 10.01
CA GLU A 230 10.36 17.71 11.47
C GLU A 230 9.25 18.57 12.08
N THR A 231 9.14 19.83 11.66
CA THR A 231 8.13 20.77 12.18
C THR A 231 6.75 20.54 11.57
N PHE A 232 6.70 19.89 10.40
CA PHE A 232 5.48 19.63 9.62
C PHE A 232 4.77 20.91 9.16
N ASP A 233 5.55 21.90 8.75
CA ASP A 233 5.08 23.18 8.21
C ASP A 233 5.52 23.41 6.76
N ILE A 234 4.79 24.27 6.04
CA ILE A 234 5.19 24.74 4.71
C ILE A 234 6.39 25.68 4.86
N THR A 235 7.51 25.34 4.21
CA THR A 235 8.70 26.21 4.16
C THR A 235 8.66 27.14 2.96
N THR A 236 8.18 26.64 1.82
CA THR A 236 8.00 27.43 0.61
C THR A 236 6.99 26.80 -0.33
N GLN A 237 6.42 27.61 -1.21
CA GLN A 237 5.60 27.17 -2.34
C GLN A 237 6.20 27.76 -3.60
N VAL A 238 6.59 26.89 -4.52
CA VAL A 238 7.20 27.29 -5.79
C VAL A 238 6.10 27.31 -6.85
N GLU A 239 5.85 28.45 -7.47
CA GLU A 239 4.92 28.56 -8.59
C GLU A 239 5.38 27.69 -9.77
N VAL A 240 4.45 26.94 -10.34
CA VAL A 240 4.68 26.08 -11.50
C VAL A 240 3.70 26.52 -12.59
N ASP A 241 4.21 27.04 -13.70
CA ASP A 241 3.37 27.46 -14.81
C ASP A 241 2.55 26.26 -15.36
N PRO A 242 1.21 26.34 -15.35
CA PRO A 242 0.41 25.30 -15.96
C PRO A 242 0.69 25.29 -17.47
N ARG A 243 0.82 24.09 -18.04
CA ARG A 243 0.87 23.95 -19.50
C ARG A 243 -0.50 24.36 -20.05
N GLU A 244 -0.59 25.58 -20.59
CA GLU A 244 -1.71 25.93 -21.48
C GLU A 244 -1.69 24.93 -22.64
N GLY A 245 -2.71 24.08 -22.72
CA GLY A 245 -2.85 23.21 -23.87
C GLY A 245 -2.96 24.08 -25.11
N GLU A 246 -2.10 23.84 -26.12
CA GLU A 246 -2.43 24.17 -27.51
C GLU A 246 -3.69 23.36 -27.88
N GLY A 247 -4.85 23.86 -27.47
CA GLY A 247 -6.14 23.46 -27.99
C GLY A 247 -6.21 23.91 -29.44
N GLY A 248 -5.59 23.13 -30.33
CA GLY A 248 -5.84 23.23 -31.75
C GLY A 248 -7.33 23.05 -32.01
N GLU A 249 -7.97 24.10 -32.46
CA GLU A 249 -9.15 23.98 -33.32
C GLU A 249 -8.74 23.14 -34.53
N ASP A 250 -9.30 21.94 -34.68
CA ASP A 250 -9.61 21.28 -35.95
C ASP A 250 -10.64 20.15 -35.75
#